data_AF-A0AAP0N2L6-F1
#
_entry.id   AF-A0AAP0N2L6-F1
#
_cell.length_a   1.000
_cell.length_b   1.000
_cell.length_c   1.000
_cell.angle_alpha   90.00
_cell.angle_beta   90.00
_cell.angle_gamma   90.00
#
_symmetry.space_group_name_H-M   'P 1'
#
loop_
_entity.id
_entity.type
_entity.pdbx_description
1 polymer ?
#
loop_
_entity_poly.entity_id
_entity_poly.type
_entity_poly.pdbx_seq_one_letter_code
_entity_poly.pdbx_strand_id
1 'polypeptide(L)' 'MAQPDQDQRGAANGIAMAGISLFKAPGPAGGGGLFSWAQKRVNAFFLPGSQMVFFILNLVEAIGTLMTFKPFLAQRND' A
#
# COMPACT_ATOMS: atom_id res chain seq x y z
N MET A 1 15.43 8.99 -31.36
CA MET A 1 15.05 8.67 -29.97
C MET A 1 14.19 9.81 -29.46
N ALA A 2 12.86 9.70 -29.55
CA ALA A 2 11.97 10.78 -29.09
C ALA A 2 11.88 10.71 -27.56
N GLN A 3 12.58 11.61 -26.88
CA GLN A 3 12.47 11.75 -25.43
C GLN A 3 11.10 12.39 -25.13
N PRO A 4 10.24 11.80 -24.28
CA PRO A 4 8.98 12.45 -23.92
C PRO A 4 9.29 13.82 -23.29
N ASP A 5 8.52 14.83 -23.69
CA ASP A 5 8.68 16.23 -23.29
C ASP A 5 8.83 16.39 -21.77
N GLN A 6 9.74 17.27 -21.35
CA GLN A 6 10.09 17.47 -19.94
C GLN A 6 8.88 17.90 -19.10
N ASP A 7 7.92 18.63 -19.69
CA ASP A 7 6.66 19.03 -19.04
C ASP A 7 5.81 17.82 -18.62
N GLN A 8 5.71 16.78 -19.45
CA GLN A 8 4.99 15.55 -19.09
C GLN A 8 5.69 14.79 -17.97
N ARG A 9 7.02 14.80 -17.93
CA ARG A 9 7.80 14.20 -16.83
C ARG A 9 7.62 14.98 -15.52
N GLY A 10 7.60 16.31 -15.59
CA GLY A 10 7.35 17.19 -14.45
C GLY A 10 5.98 16.96 -13.83
N ALA A 11 4.93 16.91 -14.66
CA ALA A 11 3.57 16.62 -14.22
C ALA A 11 3.45 15.20 -13.62
N ALA A 12 4.03 14.18 -14.29
CA ALA A 12 4.01 12.81 -13.79
C ALA A 12 4.71 12.67 -12.43
N ASN A 13 5.86 13.32 -12.25
CA ASN A 13 6.58 13.33 -10.97
C ASN A 13 5.77 14.06 -9.88
N GLY A 14 5.10 15.17 -10.21
CA GLY A 14 4.23 15.89 -9.28
C GLY A 14 3.05 15.03 -8.79
N ILE A 15 2.39 14.31 -9.71
CA ILE A 15 1.28 13.41 -9.38
C ILE A 15 1.77 12.22 -8.55
N ALA A 16 2.91 11.63 -8.90
CA ALA A 16 3.52 10.55 -8.12
C ALA A 16 3.84 11.01 -6.69
N MET A 17 4.43 12.20 -6.54
CA MET A 17 4.75 12.77 -5.23
C MET A 17 3.50 13.12 -4.41
N ALA A 18 2.43 13.58 -5.05
CA ALA A 18 1.14 13.80 -4.40
C ALA A 18 0.52 12.47 -3.93
N GLY A 19 0.53 11.43 -4.76
CA GLY A 19 0.06 10.10 -4.39
C GLY A 19 0.84 9.52 -3.20
N ILE A 20 2.16 9.66 -3.20
CA ILE A 20 3.02 9.21 -2.10
C ILE A 20 2.71 10.01 -0.82
N SER A 21 2.59 11.33 -0.86
CA SER A 21 2.34 12.15 0.34
C SER A 21 0.96 11.88 0.95
N LEU A 22 -0.06 11.67 0.11
CA LEU A 22 -1.42 11.34 0.52
C LEU A 22 -1.50 10.01 1.27
N PHE A 23 -0.71 9.01 0.89
CA PHE A 23 -0.66 7.71 1.59
C PHE A 23 0.32 7.69 2.77
N LYS A 24 1.28 8.61 2.83
CA LYS A 24 2.30 8.66 3.89
C LYS A 24 1.79 9.22 5.22
N ALA A 25 0.74 10.05 5.22
CA ALA A 25 0.16 10.61 6.45
C ALA A 25 -0.82 9.66 7.18
N PRO A 26 -1.73 8.94 6.49
CA PRO A 26 -2.62 7.98 7.15
C PRO A 26 -1.91 6.68 7.53
N GLY A 27 -0.80 6.33 6.86
CA GLY A 27 -0.06 5.09 7.12
C GLY A 27 0.41 4.93 8.57
N PRO A 28 1.13 5.90 9.16
CA PRO A 28 1.54 5.86 10.56
C PRO A 28 0.36 5.88 11.54
N ALA A 29 -0.69 6.66 11.26
CA ALA A 29 -1.88 6.75 12.12
C ALA A 29 -2.70 5.45 12.09
N GLY A 30 -2.92 4.88 10.90
CA GLY A 30 -3.59 3.60 10.69
C GLY A 30 -2.79 2.43 11.26
N GLY A 31 -1.47 2.41 11.04
CA GLY A 31 -0.57 1.44 11.64
C GLY A 31 -0.55 1.52 13.17
N GLY A 32 -0.52 2.72 13.74
CA GLY A 32 -0.60 2.95 15.19
C GLY A 32 -1.95 2.54 15.79
N GLY A 33 -3.06 2.83 15.12
CA GLY A 33 -4.40 2.40 15.54
C GLY A 33 -4.56 0.88 15.51
N LEU A 34 -4.08 0.24 14.45
CA LEU A 34 -4.08 -1.21 14.32
C LEU A 34 -3.20 -1.87 15.39
N PHE A 35 -2.03 -1.29 15.67
CA PHE A 35 -1.12 -1.77 16.71
C PHE A 35 -1.72 -1.62 18.12
N SER A 36 -2.37 -0.50 18.42
CA SER A 36 -3.05 -0.29 19.71
C SER A 36 -4.21 -1.29 19.90
N TRP A 37 -4.98 -1.56 18.85
CA TRP A 37 -6.03 -2.58 18.87
C TRP A 37 -5.47 -3.99 19.07
N ALA A 38 -4.37 -4.31 18.39
CA ALA A 38 -3.66 -5.57 18.54
C ALA A 38 -3.14 -5.76 19.98
N GLN A 39 -2.56 -4.73 20.60
CA GLN A 39 -2.12 -4.78 22.00
C GLN A 39 -3.27 -5.04 22.98
N LYS A 40 -4.48 -4.58 22.68
CA LYS A 40 -5.68 -4.87 23.50
C LYS A 40 -6.14 -6.34 23.42
N ARG A 41 -5.67 -7.10 22.41
CA ARG A 41 -6.02 -8.51 22.15
C ARG A 41 -4.87 -9.48 22.42
N VAL A 42 -3.90 -9.11 23.24
CA VAL A 42 -2.77 -9.98 23.60
C VAL A 42 -3.22 -11.29 24.26
N ASN A 43 -4.38 -11.31 24.92
CA ASN A 43 -4.93 -12.50 25.60
C ASN A 43 -5.89 -13.34 24.73
N ALA A 44 -5.92 -13.13 23.41
CA ALA A 44 -6.75 -13.90 22.50
C ALA A 44 -6.11 -15.27 22.16
N PHE A 45 -6.92 -16.32 22.07
CA PHE A 45 -6.46 -17.68 21.75
C PHE A 45 -6.01 -17.86 20.30
N PHE A 46 -6.47 -16.99 19.38
CA PHE A 46 -6.15 -17.05 17.95
C PHE A 46 -5.55 -15.70 17.51
N LEU A 47 -4.30 -15.73 17.03
CA LEU A 47 -3.49 -14.58 16.63
C LEU A 47 -3.42 -13.49 17.73
N PRO A 48 -2.68 -13.72 18.83
CA PRO A 48 -2.53 -12.74 19.90
C PRO A 48 -1.64 -11.56 19.49
N GLY A 49 -2.03 -10.36 19.94
CA GLY A 49 -1.14 -9.20 19.92
C GLY A 49 -0.62 -8.84 18.53
N SER A 50 0.70 -8.71 18.41
CA SER A 50 1.41 -8.33 17.19
C SER A 50 1.21 -9.31 16.03
N GLN A 51 0.87 -10.56 16.29
CA GLN A 51 0.65 -11.56 15.25
C GLN A 51 -0.53 -11.21 14.33
N MET A 52 -1.56 -10.53 14.85
CA MET A 52 -2.65 -9.96 14.04
C MET A 52 -2.18 -8.83 13.13
N VAL A 53 -1.25 -7.99 13.60
CA VAL A 53 -0.70 -6.89 12.80
C VAL A 53 0.06 -7.46 11.61
N PHE A 54 0.93 -8.44 11.84
CA PHE A 54 1.65 -9.12 10.78
C PHE A 54 0.72 -9.83 9.80
N PHE A 55 -0.32 -10.49 10.28
CA PHE A 55 -1.31 -11.14 9.42
C PHE A 55 -2.02 -10.14 8.48
N ILE A 56 -2.47 -9.01 9.02
CA ILE A 56 -3.16 -7.97 8.24
C ILE A 56 -2.20 -7.32 7.23
N LEU A 57 -0.95 -7.05 7.62
CA LEU A 57 0.08 -6.54 6.71
C LEU A 57 0.36 -7.50 5.56
N ASN A 58 0.53 -8.79 5.86
CA ASN A 58 0.75 -9.83 4.85
C ASN A 58 -0.48 -10.00 3.94
N LEU A 59 -1.70 -9.84 4.46
CA LEU A 59 -2.92 -9.91 3.66
C LEU A 59 -3.01 -8.74 2.66
N VAL A 60 -2.73 -7.51 3.13
CA VAL A 60 -2.71 -6.31 2.26
C VAL A 60 -1.60 -6.44 1.20
N GLU A 61 -0.42 -6.90 1.60
CA GLU A 61 0.68 -7.18 0.67
C GLU A 61 0.29 -8.23 -0.37
N ALA A 62 -0.29 -9.35 0.05
CA ALA A 62 -0.76 -10.40 -0.85
C ALA A 62 -1.80 -9.86 -1.85
N ILE A 63 -2.76 -9.03 -1.41
CA ILE A 63 -3.73 -8.38 -2.29
C ILE A 63 -3.02 -7.44 -3.27
N GLY A 64 -2.08 -6.62 -2.80
CA GLY A 64 -1.30 -5.71 -3.66
C GLY A 64 -0.46 -6.46 -4.70
N THR A 65 0.17 -7.55 -4.31
CA THR A 65 0.91 -8.44 -5.21
C THR A 65 -0.03 -9.11 -6.21
N LEU A 66 -1.20 -9.57 -5.76
CA LEU A 66 -2.24 -10.13 -6.63
C LEU A 66 -2.71 -9.12 -7.69
N MET A 67 -2.94 -7.87 -7.30
CA MET A 67 -3.31 -6.78 -8.21
C MET A 67 -2.19 -6.41 -9.20
N THR A 68 -0.93 -6.66 -8.84
CA THR A 68 0.24 -6.39 -9.69
C THR A 68 0.52 -7.52 -10.69
N PHE A 69 -0.05 -8.72 -10.51
CA PHE A 69 0.08 -9.76 -11.50
C PHE A 69 -0.64 -9.37 -12.81
N LYS A 70 -0.02 -9.74 -13.93
CA LYS A 70 -0.43 -9.42 -15.29
C LYS A 70 -1.89 -9.75 -15.72
N PRO A 71 -2.66 -10.68 -15.12
CA PRO A 71 -4.06 -10.87 -15.55
C PRO A 71 -5.00 -9.69 -15.22
N PHE A 72 -4.60 -8.73 -14.38
CA PHE A 72 -5.44 -7.57 -14.00
C PHE A 72 -4.92 -6.20 -14.48
N LEU A 73 -3.64 -6.12 -14.87
CA LEU A 73 -3.12 -4.94 -15.58
C LEU A 73 -3.60 -5.04 -17.03
N ALA A 74 -4.71 -4.36 -17.33
CA ALA A 74 -5.30 -4.27 -18.65
C ALA A 74 -4.20 -4.17 -19.71
N GLN A 75 -4.04 -5.25 -20.49
CA GLN A 75 -3.20 -5.24 -21.67
C GLN A 75 -3.77 -4.14 -22.56
N ARG A 76 -2.98 -3.09 -22.82
CA ARG A 76 -3.33 -2.14 -23.88
C ARG A 76 -3.30 -2.96 -25.16
N ASN A 77 -4.47 -3.37 -25.63
CA ASN A 77 -4.64 -3.93 -26.97
C ASN A 77 -4.43 -2.76 -27.94
N ASP A 78 -3.22 -2.68 -28.48
CA ASP A 78 -2.92 -2.03 -29.75
C ASP A 78 -3.65 -2.70 -30.92
#